data_AF-A0A9D1ZSU0-F1
#
_entry.id   AF-A0A9D1ZSU0-F1
#
_cell.length_a   1.000
_cell.length_b   1.000
_cell.length_c   1.000
_cell.angle_alpha   90.00
_cell.angle_beta   90.00
_cell.angle_gamma   90.00
#
_symmetry.space_group_name_H-M   'P 1'
#
loop_
_entity.id
_entity.type
_entity.pdbx_description
1 polymer ?
#
loop_
_entity_poly.entity_id
_entity_poly.type
_entity_poly.pdbx_seq_one_letter_code
_entity_poly.pdbx_strand_id
1 'polypeptide(L)'
;MYESAVQNLIDELGRLPGVGPKSAQRIAFYILNAESSEMAKLTDAIARVKKTVSFCEICGNVSETKLCAICRDEQRDPAVLCVVEESKDVVAVERTRSFTGRYHVLGGSINPMAGIGPEQLRIRELVARLSDERITELILAMDPNLEGEATATYLSRLLVPIGIRVSRLASGLPVGGDLEYADEITLGRALEGRRIISEGTRAEAANPAEDFEAALEAETEAKEQQAAAEQAAKGPRARWSGSMFDDLDSEDAATSSPAEGQAELAAAAAFEAEEAGEGMRSEELRDAYEAKLEELKKTPLRTVAPELPPIPGKTYVNPWT
;
A
#
# COMPACT_ATOMS: atom_id res chain seq x y z
N MET A 1 -4.91 41.77 -27.38
CA MET A 1 -3.74 41.12 -27.98
C MET A 1 -2.54 41.71 -27.28
N TYR A 2 -1.83 40.93 -26.47
CA TYR A 2 -0.68 41.41 -25.71
C TYR A 2 0.54 41.54 -26.62
N GLU A 3 1.55 42.30 -26.18
CA GLU A 3 2.88 42.32 -26.81
C GLU A 3 3.42 40.89 -26.95
N SER A 4 4.19 40.62 -28.00
CA SER A 4 4.60 39.25 -28.38
C SER A 4 5.24 38.46 -27.24
N ALA A 5 6.07 39.09 -26.40
CA ALA A 5 6.72 38.43 -25.26
C ALA A 5 5.74 37.94 -24.19
N VAL A 6 4.73 38.76 -23.85
CA VAL A 6 3.71 38.40 -22.85
C VAL A 6 2.78 37.34 -23.40
N GLN A 7 2.39 37.44 -24.68
CA GLN A 7 1.54 36.43 -25.31
C GLN A 7 2.24 35.06 -25.36
N ASN A 8 3.51 35.00 -25.75
CA ASN A 8 4.27 33.76 -25.77
C ASN A 8 4.34 33.10 -24.39
N LEU A 9 4.57 33.88 -23.32
CA LEU A 9 4.60 33.35 -21.96
C LEU A 9 3.23 32.76 -21.54
N ILE A 10 2.13 33.44 -21.89
CA ILE A 10 0.77 32.94 -21.62
C ILE A 10 0.53 31.63 -22.34
N ASP A 11 0.93 31.53 -23.61
CA ASP A 11 0.72 30.34 -24.42
C ASP A 11 1.53 29.15 -23.90
N GLU A 12 2.79 29.35 -23.49
CA GLU A 12 3.63 28.30 -22.90
C GLU A 12 3.12 27.85 -21.53
N LEU A 13 2.71 28.79 -20.66
CA LEU A 13 2.12 28.45 -19.37
C LEU A 13 0.79 27.70 -19.53
N GLY A 14 0.00 28.04 -20.54
CA GLY A 14 -1.28 27.39 -20.86
C GLY A 14 -1.16 25.95 -21.35
N ARG A 15 0.04 25.49 -21.73
CA ARG A 15 0.31 24.10 -22.09
C ARG A 15 0.51 23.18 -20.88
N LEU A 16 0.74 23.75 -19.69
CA LEU A 16 0.96 22.97 -18.49
C LEU A 16 -0.36 22.34 -18.00
N PRO A 17 -0.33 21.09 -17.50
CA PRO A 17 -1.52 20.45 -16.97
C PRO A 17 -2.07 21.26 -15.78
N GLY A 18 -3.38 21.51 -15.78
CA GLY A 18 -4.06 22.29 -14.73
C GLY A 18 -3.99 23.81 -14.89
N VAL A 19 -3.30 24.35 -15.90
CA VAL A 19 -3.21 25.79 -16.14
C VAL A 19 -4.05 26.19 -17.35
N GLY A 20 -5.26 26.71 -17.09
CA GLY A 20 -6.12 27.26 -18.15
C GLY A 20 -5.67 28.66 -18.63
N PRO A 21 -6.22 29.17 -19.75
CA PRO A 21 -5.80 30.45 -20.35
C PRO A 21 -5.87 31.65 -19.38
N LYS A 22 -6.92 31.72 -18.55
CA LYS A 22 -7.08 32.77 -17.53
C LYS A 22 -6.03 32.66 -16.42
N SER A 23 -5.72 31.45 -15.99
CA SER A 23 -4.67 31.21 -14.98
C SER A 23 -3.29 31.52 -15.54
N ALA A 24 -3.01 31.11 -16.78
CA ALA A 24 -1.76 31.43 -17.48
C ALA A 24 -1.55 32.94 -17.59
N GLN A 25 -2.59 33.69 -18.00
CA GLN A 25 -2.56 35.15 -18.02
C GLN A 25 -2.25 35.74 -16.64
N ARG A 26 -2.92 35.26 -15.58
CA ARG A 26 -2.69 35.74 -14.20
C ARG A 26 -1.24 35.48 -13.75
N ILE A 27 -0.69 34.31 -14.06
CA ILE A 27 0.70 33.96 -13.74
C ILE A 27 1.68 34.82 -14.54
N ALA A 28 1.42 35.05 -15.84
CA ALA A 28 2.27 35.87 -16.68
C ALA A 28 2.38 37.32 -16.16
N PHE A 29 1.27 37.93 -15.73
CA PHE A 29 1.28 39.27 -15.13
C PHE A 29 1.89 39.30 -13.73
N TYR A 30 1.85 38.19 -12.97
CA TYR A 30 2.61 38.08 -11.73
C TYR A 30 4.11 38.10 -12.01
N ILE A 31 4.59 37.29 -12.98
CA ILE A 31 6.00 37.25 -13.39
C ILE A 31 6.49 38.62 -13.86
N LEU A 32 5.66 39.37 -14.58
CA LEU A 32 5.98 40.72 -15.07
C LEU A 32 6.17 41.74 -13.94
N ASN A 33 5.42 41.61 -12.86
CA ASN A 33 5.45 42.54 -11.71
C ASN A 33 6.44 42.13 -10.62
N ALA A 34 6.93 40.88 -10.64
CA ALA A 34 7.87 40.36 -9.65
C ALA A 34 9.29 40.89 -9.87
N GLU A 35 10.12 40.82 -8.82
CA GLU A 35 11.51 41.25 -8.93
C GLU A 35 12.32 40.32 -9.86
N SER A 36 13.24 40.90 -10.63
CA SER A 36 14.08 40.13 -11.57
C SER A 36 14.91 39.05 -10.87
N SER A 37 15.29 39.26 -9.61
CA SER A 37 16.06 38.30 -8.82
C SER A 37 15.26 37.04 -8.48
N GLU A 38 13.94 37.16 -8.24
CA GLU A 38 13.05 36.03 -7.97
C GLU A 38 12.77 35.25 -9.24
N MET A 39 12.53 35.94 -10.35
CA MET A 39 12.27 35.30 -11.65
C MET A 39 13.50 34.58 -12.20
N ALA A 40 14.71 35.08 -11.90
CA ALA A 40 15.95 34.36 -12.20
C ALA A 40 16.02 33.03 -11.45
N LYS A 41 15.71 33.00 -10.14
CA LYS A 41 15.69 31.75 -9.35
C LYS A 41 14.69 30.73 -9.89
N LEU A 42 13.50 31.18 -10.29
CA LEU A 42 12.48 30.29 -10.88
C LEU A 42 12.96 29.69 -12.20
N THR A 43 13.52 30.52 -13.09
CA THR A 43 14.04 30.08 -14.39
C THR A 43 15.19 29.08 -14.21
N ASP A 44 16.09 29.36 -13.26
CA ASP A 44 17.20 28.47 -12.93
C ASP A 44 16.72 27.13 -12.36
N ALA A 45 15.67 27.13 -11.52
CA ALA A 45 15.10 25.90 -10.99
C ALA A 45 14.50 25.02 -12.10
N ILE A 46 13.73 25.60 -13.02
CA ILE A 46 13.16 24.88 -14.18
C ILE A 46 14.28 24.32 -15.05
N ALA A 47 15.28 25.14 -15.38
CA ALA A 47 16.40 24.74 -16.21
C ALA A 47 17.25 23.65 -15.54
N ARG A 48 17.46 23.73 -14.22
CA ARG A 48 18.18 22.72 -13.45
C ARG A 48 17.47 21.39 -13.51
N VAL A 49 16.17 21.34 -13.20
CA VAL A 49 15.39 20.08 -13.24
C VAL A 49 15.53 19.40 -14.59
N LYS A 50 15.38 20.13 -15.70
CA LYS A 50 15.48 19.53 -17.04
C LYS A 50 16.89 19.04 -17.40
N LYS A 51 17.94 19.61 -16.81
CA LYS A 51 19.35 19.27 -17.07
C LYS A 51 19.89 18.18 -16.17
N THR A 52 19.52 18.19 -14.89
CA THR A 52 20.14 17.34 -13.86
C THR A 52 19.31 16.12 -13.51
N VAL A 53 17.98 16.23 -13.64
CA VAL A 53 17.09 15.15 -13.21
C VAL A 53 17.01 14.09 -14.30
N SER A 54 17.36 12.87 -13.91
CA SER A 54 17.29 11.65 -14.71
C SER A 54 16.50 10.58 -13.97
N PHE A 55 16.36 9.41 -14.59
CA PHE A 55 15.76 8.24 -13.96
C PHE A 55 16.85 7.29 -13.46
N CYS A 56 16.62 6.72 -12.28
CA CYS A 56 17.47 5.72 -11.68
C CYS A 56 17.62 4.50 -12.62
N GLU A 57 18.86 4.05 -12.82
CA GLU A 57 19.17 2.90 -13.69
C GLU A 57 18.56 1.60 -13.16
N ILE A 58 18.36 1.46 -11.84
CA ILE A 58 17.83 0.25 -11.20
C ILE A 58 16.31 0.28 -11.07
N CYS A 59 15.74 1.34 -10.51
CA CYS A 59 14.33 1.38 -10.15
C CYS A 59 13.47 2.31 -11.00
N GLY A 60 14.04 3.12 -11.89
CA GLY A 60 13.28 4.08 -12.67
C GLY A 60 12.73 5.28 -11.88
N ASN A 61 13.02 5.41 -10.58
CA ASN A 61 12.64 6.59 -9.80
C ASN A 61 13.48 7.82 -10.19
N VAL A 62 12.92 9.01 -9.98
CA VAL A 62 13.57 10.30 -10.22
C VAL A 62 14.83 10.45 -9.36
N SER A 63 15.94 10.85 -9.99
CA SER A 63 17.22 11.11 -9.31
C SER A 63 18.10 12.11 -10.06
N GLU A 64 18.89 12.90 -9.32
CA GLU A 64 19.95 13.76 -9.88
C GLU A 64 21.24 12.99 -10.23
N THR A 65 21.30 11.70 -9.89
CA THR A 65 22.46 10.82 -10.05
C THR A 65 22.02 9.49 -10.66
N LYS A 66 22.97 8.63 -11.05
CA LYS A 66 22.65 7.32 -11.66
C LYS A 66 21.74 6.42 -10.81
N LEU A 67 21.93 6.45 -9.49
CA LEU A 67 21.15 5.68 -8.53
C LEU A 67 20.37 6.63 -7.62
N CYS A 68 19.08 6.39 -7.38
CA CYS A 68 18.31 7.21 -6.45
C CYS A 68 18.74 6.99 -4.99
N ALA A 69 18.35 7.92 -4.10
CA ALA A 69 18.68 7.82 -2.68
C ALA A 69 18.23 6.49 -2.05
N ILE A 70 17.05 6.00 -2.45
CA ILE A 70 16.48 4.74 -1.96
C ILE A 70 17.32 3.53 -2.41
N CYS A 71 17.82 3.49 -3.65
CA CYS A 71 18.62 2.36 -4.13
C CYS A 71 20.03 2.32 -3.54
N ARG A 72 20.56 3.48 -3.12
CA ARG A 72 21.88 3.58 -2.46
C ARG A 72 21.81 3.28 -0.96
N ASP A 73 20.62 3.28 -0.40
CA ASP A 73 20.41 3.05 1.02
C ASP A 73 20.56 1.54 1.33
N GLU A 74 21.58 1.21 2.11
CA GLU A 74 21.88 -0.17 2.52
C GLU A 74 20.99 -0.65 3.68
N GLN A 75 20.33 0.27 4.39
CA GLN A 75 19.42 -0.06 5.49
C GLN A 75 18.09 -0.64 4.99
N ARG A 76 17.81 -0.50 3.69
CA ARG A 76 16.56 -0.94 3.07
C ARG A 76 16.61 -2.40 2.68
N ASP A 77 15.51 -3.08 2.97
CA ASP A 77 15.35 -4.49 2.70
C ASP A 77 15.39 -4.77 1.18
N PRO A 78 16.38 -5.54 0.68
CA PRO A 78 16.42 -5.94 -0.71
C PRO A 78 15.42 -7.04 -1.06
N ALA A 79 14.82 -7.72 -0.07
CA ALA A 79 13.93 -8.86 -0.29
C ALA A 79 12.53 -8.47 -0.74
N VAL A 80 12.05 -7.28 -0.34
CA VAL A 80 10.72 -6.78 -0.68
C VAL A 80 10.79 -5.67 -1.71
N LEU A 81 10.10 -5.86 -2.83
CA LEU A 81 10.05 -4.90 -3.94
C LEU A 81 8.63 -4.37 -4.16
N CYS A 82 8.44 -3.06 -4.03
CA CYS A 82 7.19 -2.37 -4.30
C CYS A 82 7.17 -1.79 -5.73
N VAL A 83 6.27 -2.28 -6.58
CA VAL A 83 6.11 -1.85 -7.97
C VAL A 83 5.02 -0.80 -8.05
N VAL A 84 5.35 0.38 -8.58
CA VAL A 84 4.45 1.53 -8.73
C VAL A 84 4.36 2.00 -10.18
N GLU A 85 3.31 2.73 -10.53
CA GLU A 85 3.13 3.29 -11.87
C GLU A 85 4.10 4.45 -12.13
N GLU A 86 4.12 5.45 -11.26
CA GLU A 86 4.88 6.68 -11.42
C GLU A 86 5.78 7.00 -10.22
N SER A 87 6.77 7.89 -10.42
CA SER A 87 7.69 8.30 -9.35
C SER A 87 6.99 9.09 -8.23
N LYS A 88 5.84 9.71 -8.51
CA LYS A 88 5.04 10.42 -7.49
C LYS A 88 4.46 9.45 -6.45
N ASP A 89 4.20 8.21 -6.84
CA ASP A 89 3.60 7.18 -5.98
C ASP A 89 4.63 6.68 -4.97
N VAL A 90 5.91 6.61 -5.36
CA VAL A 90 7.02 6.35 -4.42
C VAL A 90 7.00 7.35 -3.28
N VAL A 91 6.82 8.64 -3.58
CA VAL A 91 6.76 9.70 -2.55
C VAL A 91 5.52 9.53 -1.66
N ALA A 92 4.39 9.08 -2.22
CA ALA A 92 3.18 8.82 -1.45
C ALA A 92 3.38 7.68 -0.44
N VAL A 93 3.98 6.57 -0.87
CA VAL A 93 4.27 5.42 0.01
C VAL A 93 5.34 5.78 1.05
N GLU A 94 6.41 6.46 0.67
CA GLU A 94 7.47 6.87 1.61
C GLU A 94 6.97 7.80 2.73
N ARG A 95 5.97 8.64 2.46
CA ARG A 95 5.36 9.51 3.48
C ARG A 95 4.70 8.73 4.60
N THR A 96 4.26 7.51 4.36
CA THR A 96 3.68 6.64 5.40
C THR A 96 4.73 6.18 6.41
N ARG A 97 6.02 6.13 6.01
CA ARG A 97 7.13 5.54 6.79
C ARG A 97 6.91 4.08 7.20
N SER A 98 5.92 3.40 6.62
CA SER A 98 5.57 2.02 6.96
C SER A 98 6.27 1.00 6.06
N PHE A 99 6.88 1.44 4.95
CA PHE A 99 7.56 0.57 4.00
C PHE A 99 9.07 0.77 4.03
N THR A 100 9.82 -0.32 4.22
CA THR A 100 11.28 -0.33 4.35
C THR A 100 12.00 -0.99 3.17
N GLY A 101 11.23 -1.57 2.23
CA GLY A 101 11.78 -2.22 1.05
C GLY A 101 12.23 -1.25 -0.05
N ARG A 102 12.44 -1.82 -1.25
CA ARG A 102 12.86 -1.07 -2.44
C ARG A 102 11.71 -0.88 -3.41
N TYR A 103 11.86 0.04 -4.37
CA TYR A 103 10.83 0.29 -5.39
C TYR A 103 11.24 -0.14 -6.80
N HIS A 104 10.24 -0.22 -7.65
CA HIS A 104 10.37 -0.24 -9.10
C HIS A 104 9.27 0.62 -9.72
N VAL A 105 9.63 1.58 -10.57
CA VAL A 105 8.71 2.49 -11.25
C VAL A 105 8.56 2.04 -12.70
N LEU A 106 7.32 1.70 -13.10
CA LEU A 106 7.02 1.23 -14.45
C LEU A 106 7.07 2.35 -15.49
N GLY A 107 6.80 3.60 -15.08
CA GLY A 107 6.73 4.76 -15.97
C GLY A 107 5.34 4.96 -16.59
N GLY A 108 4.30 4.43 -15.94
CA GLY A 108 2.91 4.45 -16.38
C GLY A 108 2.22 3.10 -16.20
N SER A 109 1.01 3.00 -16.73
CA SER A 109 0.19 1.79 -16.76
C SER A 109 -0.18 1.41 -18.20
N ILE A 110 -0.58 0.15 -18.40
CA ILE A 110 -1.00 -0.36 -19.71
C ILE A 110 -2.32 0.30 -20.07
N ASN A 111 -2.33 1.04 -21.19
CA ASN A 111 -3.49 1.75 -21.68
C ASN A 111 -3.70 1.49 -23.18
N PRO A 112 -4.56 0.51 -23.54
CA PRO A 112 -4.85 0.18 -24.93
C PRO A 112 -5.46 1.35 -25.73
N MET A 113 -6.22 2.23 -25.07
CA MET A 113 -6.88 3.37 -25.71
C MET A 113 -5.87 4.47 -26.09
N ALA A 114 -4.83 4.65 -25.27
CA ALA A 114 -3.71 5.54 -25.54
C ALA A 114 -2.62 4.90 -26.41
N GLY A 115 -2.76 3.62 -26.78
CA GLY A 115 -1.75 2.86 -27.51
C GLY A 115 -0.49 2.54 -26.70
N ILE A 116 -0.58 2.58 -25.36
CA ILE A 116 0.53 2.28 -24.45
C ILE A 116 0.48 0.79 -24.09
N GLY A 117 1.40 0.04 -24.67
CA GLY A 117 1.59 -1.39 -24.41
C GLY A 117 2.66 -1.68 -23.35
N PRO A 118 2.78 -2.93 -22.91
CA PRO A 118 3.76 -3.35 -21.91
C PRO A 118 5.22 -3.12 -22.34
N GLU A 119 5.50 -3.07 -23.64
CA GLU A 119 6.82 -2.79 -24.20
C GLU A 119 7.28 -1.34 -24.03
N GLN A 120 6.37 -0.43 -23.74
CA GLN A 120 6.64 0.99 -23.48
C GLN A 120 6.87 1.26 -21.98
N LEU A 121 6.61 0.27 -21.13
CA LEU A 121 6.80 0.31 -19.69
C LEU A 121 8.10 -0.41 -19.30
N ARG A 122 8.61 -0.12 -18.10
CA ARG A 122 9.85 -0.71 -17.56
C ARG A 122 9.69 -2.16 -17.04
N ILE A 123 8.81 -2.94 -17.66
CA ILE A 123 8.51 -4.31 -17.22
C ILE A 123 9.69 -5.25 -17.48
N ARG A 124 10.47 -5.03 -18.55
CA ARG A 124 11.65 -5.87 -18.86
C ARG A 124 12.73 -5.71 -17.81
N GLU A 125 12.97 -4.48 -17.38
CA GLU A 125 13.92 -4.12 -16.32
C GLU A 125 13.48 -4.68 -14.97
N LEU A 126 12.16 -4.71 -14.70
CA LEU A 126 11.61 -5.40 -13.53
C LEU A 126 11.95 -6.88 -13.56
N VAL A 127 11.63 -7.59 -14.65
CA VAL A 127 11.90 -9.03 -14.78
C VAL A 127 13.39 -9.33 -14.67
N ALA A 128 14.25 -8.50 -15.26
CA ALA A 128 15.71 -8.65 -15.13
C ALA A 128 16.17 -8.51 -13.67
N ARG A 129 15.56 -7.61 -12.89
CA ARG A 129 15.85 -7.48 -11.45
C ARG A 129 15.39 -8.68 -10.64
N LEU A 130 14.29 -9.32 -11.03
CA LEU A 130 13.76 -10.50 -10.36
C LEU A 130 14.59 -11.78 -10.60
N SER A 131 15.62 -11.71 -11.43
CA SER A 131 16.62 -12.80 -11.52
C SER A 131 17.53 -12.86 -10.28
N ASP A 132 17.51 -11.84 -9.43
CA ASP A 132 18.20 -11.83 -8.15
C ASP A 132 17.38 -12.59 -7.10
N GLU A 133 17.90 -13.74 -6.65
CA GLU A 133 17.24 -14.64 -5.68
C GLU A 133 16.99 -14.01 -4.31
N ARG A 134 17.59 -12.84 -4.03
CA ARG A 134 17.33 -12.11 -2.79
C ARG A 134 15.90 -11.58 -2.71
N ILE A 135 15.24 -11.35 -3.84
CA ILE A 135 13.88 -10.79 -3.89
C ILE A 135 12.87 -11.92 -3.65
N THR A 136 12.22 -11.88 -2.49
CA THR A 136 11.26 -12.91 -2.06
C THR A 136 9.81 -12.47 -2.26
N GLU A 137 9.55 -11.16 -2.20
CA GLU A 137 8.22 -10.58 -2.33
C GLU A 137 8.18 -9.40 -3.31
N LEU A 138 7.11 -9.36 -4.10
CA LEU A 138 6.76 -8.25 -4.96
C LEU A 138 5.36 -7.71 -4.61
N ILE A 139 5.30 -6.45 -4.17
CA ILE A 139 4.06 -5.74 -3.86
C ILE A 139 3.64 -4.93 -5.09
N LEU A 140 2.44 -5.20 -5.61
CA LEU A 140 1.81 -4.43 -6.67
C LEU A 140 1.06 -3.23 -6.08
N ALA A 141 1.67 -2.05 -6.17
CA ALA A 141 1.22 -0.78 -5.62
C ALA A 141 0.82 0.20 -6.73
N MET A 142 -0.15 -0.22 -7.54
CA MET A 142 -0.73 0.58 -8.61
C MET A 142 -2.14 1.02 -8.26
N ASP A 143 -2.61 2.06 -8.94
CA ASP A 143 -3.88 2.70 -8.60
C ASP A 143 -5.06 1.73 -8.80
N PRO A 144 -6.12 1.84 -7.98
CA PRO A 144 -7.30 0.99 -8.09
C PRO A 144 -8.24 1.41 -9.25
N ASN A 145 -7.67 1.89 -10.36
CA ASN A 145 -8.37 2.25 -11.59
C ASN A 145 -8.29 1.09 -12.62
N LEU A 146 -8.96 1.26 -13.77
CA LEU A 146 -9.03 0.21 -14.79
C LEU A 146 -7.65 -0.16 -15.34
N GLU A 147 -6.82 0.84 -15.63
CA GLU A 147 -5.48 0.70 -16.20
C GLU A 147 -4.50 0.02 -15.24
N GLY A 148 -4.52 0.41 -13.97
CA GLY A 148 -3.79 -0.20 -12.87
C GLY A 148 -4.27 -1.64 -12.64
N GLU A 149 -5.58 -1.90 -12.59
CA GLU A 149 -6.07 -3.27 -12.48
C GLU A 149 -5.64 -4.18 -13.63
N ALA A 150 -5.69 -3.68 -14.86
CA ALA A 150 -5.20 -4.41 -16.02
C ALA A 150 -3.70 -4.68 -15.92
N THR A 151 -2.90 -3.69 -15.50
CA THR A 151 -1.44 -3.79 -15.36
C THR A 151 -1.05 -4.78 -14.27
N ALA A 152 -1.72 -4.76 -13.11
CA ALA A 152 -1.44 -5.68 -12.01
C ALA A 152 -1.81 -7.11 -12.39
N THR A 153 -2.95 -7.30 -13.05
CA THR A 153 -3.38 -8.62 -13.53
C THR A 153 -2.43 -9.15 -14.59
N TYR A 154 -1.89 -8.27 -15.44
CA TYR A 154 -0.88 -8.62 -16.43
C TYR A 154 0.43 -9.05 -15.76
N LEU A 155 0.94 -8.26 -14.81
CA LEU A 155 2.16 -8.57 -14.07
C LEU A 155 2.01 -9.85 -13.25
N SER A 156 0.91 -10.04 -12.53
CA SER A 156 0.70 -11.25 -11.72
C SER A 156 0.78 -12.51 -12.56
N ARG A 157 0.17 -12.52 -13.76
CA ARG A 157 0.25 -13.64 -14.72
C ARG A 157 1.64 -13.84 -15.29
N LEU A 158 2.34 -12.75 -15.60
CA LEU A 158 3.69 -12.78 -16.15
C LEU A 158 4.71 -13.34 -15.14
N LEU A 159 4.52 -13.07 -13.86
CA LEU A 159 5.45 -13.41 -12.79
C LEU A 159 5.26 -14.82 -12.21
N VAL A 160 4.13 -15.50 -12.51
CA VAL A 160 3.88 -16.88 -12.04
C VAL A 160 5.06 -17.84 -12.28
N PRO A 161 5.69 -17.88 -13.48
CA PRO A 161 6.78 -18.82 -13.74
C PRO A 161 8.06 -18.53 -12.95
N ILE A 162 8.23 -17.32 -12.43
CA ILE A 162 9.41 -16.91 -11.66
C ILE A 162 9.31 -17.43 -10.21
N GLY A 163 8.10 -17.70 -9.72
CA GLY A 163 7.89 -18.32 -8.40
C GLY A 163 8.05 -17.37 -7.21
N ILE A 164 8.00 -16.05 -7.43
CA ILE A 164 8.09 -15.03 -6.37
C ILE A 164 6.72 -14.79 -5.74
N ARG A 165 6.68 -14.49 -4.43
CA ARG A 165 5.43 -14.10 -3.74
C ARG A 165 4.96 -12.76 -4.29
N VAL A 166 3.79 -12.71 -4.91
CA VAL A 166 3.20 -11.46 -5.42
C VAL A 166 2.02 -11.08 -4.53
N SER A 167 2.09 -9.90 -3.92
CA SER A 167 1.02 -9.31 -3.13
C SER A 167 0.48 -8.04 -3.81
N ARG A 168 -0.70 -7.60 -3.41
CA ARG A 168 -1.32 -6.36 -3.90
C ARG A 168 -1.71 -5.50 -2.71
N LEU A 169 -1.65 -4.17 -2.88
CA LEU A 169 -2.20 -3.27 -1.87
C LEU A 169 -3.67 -3.59 -1.59
N ALA A 170 -4.04 -3.46 -0.32
CA ALA A 170 -5.41 -3.68 0.10
C ALA A 170 -6.36 -2.69 -0.58
N SER A 171 -7.49 -3.20 -1.06
CA SER A 171 -8.61 -2.39 -1.56
C SER A 171 -9.66 -2.28 -0.45
N GLY A 172 -10.08 -1.05 -0.12
CA GLY A 172 -11.09 -0.86 0.91
C GLY A 172 -11.38 0.60 1.23
N LEU A 173 -12.04 0.81 2.36
CA LEU A 173 -12.48 2.13 2.81
C LEU A 173 -11.30 2.96 3.37
N PRO A 174 -11.26 4.27 3.10
CA PRO A 174 -10.28 5.15 3.71
C PRO A 174 -10.54 5.29 5.23
N VAL A 175 -9.47 5.45 6.00
CA VAL A 175 -9.58 5.73 7.44
C VAL A 175 -10.30 7.05 7.66
N GLY A 176 -11.32 7.06 8.52
CA GLY A 176 -12.12 8.24 8.83
C GLY A 176 -13.20 8.58 7.79
N GLY A 177 -13.45 7.71 6.82
CA GLY A 177 -14.60 7.82 5.92
C GLY A 177 -15.86 7.17 6.51
N ASP A 178 -17.03 7.73 6.21
CA ASP A 178 -18.32 7.14 6.60
C ASP A 178 -18.81 6.16 5.52
N LEU A 179 -19.42 5.05 5.97
CA LEU A 179 -19.94 4.00 5.08
C LEU A 179 -21.00 4.51 4.10
N GLU A 180 -21.82 5.48 4.53
CA GLU A 180 -22.89 6.07 3.74
C GLU A 180 -22.37 6.81 2.49
N TYR A 181 -21.15 7.35 2.55
CA TYR A 181 -20.54 8.11 1.46
C TYR A 181 -19.57 7.27 0.61
N ALA A 182 -19.39 6.00 0.94
CA ALA A 182 -18.54 5.10 0.17
C ALA A 182 -19.26 4.60 -1.10
N ASP A 183 -18.51 4.46 -2.19
CA ASP A 183 -19.06 3.88 -3.41
C ASP A 183 -19.30 2.36 -3.27
N GLU A 184 -20.28 1.84 -4.02
CA GLU A 184 -20.72 0.45 -3.94
C GLU A 184 -19.60 -0.55 -4.29
N ILE A 185 -18.68 -0.17 -5.20
CA ILE A 185 -17.59 -1.03 -5.65
C ILE A 185 -16.54 -1.19 -4.55
N THR A 186 -16.19 -0.10 -3.88
CA THR A 186 -15.26 -0.05 -2.75
C THR A 186 -15.83 -0.79 -1.56
N LEU A 187 -17.13 -0.63 -1.28
CA LEU A 187 -17.84 -1.41 -0.27
C LEU A 187 -17.81 -2.91 -0.59
N GLY A 188 -18.09 -3.28 -1.84
CA GLY A 188 -18.01 -4.67 -2.30
C GLY A 188 -16.61 -5.26 -2.08
N ARG A 189 -15.57 -4.55 -2.54
CA ARG A 189 -14.16 -4.95 -2.35
C ARG A 189 -13.76 -5.05 -0.88
N ALA A 190 -14.21 -4.11 -0.05
CA ALA A 190 -13.93 -4.13 1.39
C ALA A 190 -14.59 -5.34 2.09
N LEU A 191 -15.81 -5.70 1.69
CA LEU A 191 -16.52 -6.87 2.21
C LEU A 191 -15.87 -8.19 1.77
N GLU A 192 -15.43 -8.27 0.52
CA GLU A 192 -14.69 -9.42 0.00
C GLU A 192 -13.34 -9.59 0.69
N GLY A 193 -12.60 -8.50 0.87
CA GLY A 193 -11.28 -8.45 1.52
C GLY A 193 -11.32 -8.31 3.05
N ARG A 194 -12.46 -8.58 3.70
CA ARG A 194 -12.60 -8.41 5.15
C ARG A 194 -11.64 -9.34 5.90
N ARG A 195 -11.04 -8.81 6.97
CA ARG A 195 -10.16 -9.59 7.85
C ARG A 195 -10.96 -10.17 9.02
N ILE A 196 -10.68 -11.42 9.35
CA ILE A 196 -11.25 -12.08 10.53
C ILE A 196 -10.46 -11.58 11.75
N ILE A 197 -11.16 -11.08 12.77
CA ILE A 197 -10.54 -10.57 14.01
C ILE A 197 -10.60 -11.64 15.12
N SER A 198 -11.63 -12.49 15.12
CA SER A 198 -11.76 -13.63 16.04
C SER A 198 -12.59 -14.75 15.41
N GLU A 199 -12.18 -16.00 15.61
CA GLU A 199 -12.86 -17.17 15.02
C GLU A 199 -14.08 -17.65 15.80
N GLY A 200 -14.33 -17.12 17.01
CA GLY A 200 -15.53 -17.35 17.82
C GLY A 200 -15.86 -18.84 18.09
N THR A 201 -15.55 -19.35 19.27
CA THR A 201 -16.00 -20.69 19.68
C THR A 201 -17.43 -20.66 20.21
N ARG A 202 -18.40 -21.21 19.48
CA ARG A 202 -19.78 -21.36 19.95
C ARG A 202 -19.94 -22.69 20.70
N ALA A 203 -20.09 -22.65 22.02
CA ALA A 203 -20.50 -23.82 22.79
C ALA A 203 -22.01 -24.10 22.58
N GLU A 204 -22.40 -25.37 22.41
CA GLU A 204 -23.77 -25.76 22.05
C GLU A 204 -24.83 -25.57 23.15
N ALA A 205 -24.45 -25.10 24.36
CA ALA A 205 -25.34 -25.04 25.52
C ALA A 205 -25.15 -23.81 26.44
N ALA A 206 -24.56 -22.72 25.96
CA ALA A 206 -24.39 -21.49 26.76
C ALA A 206 -25.42 -20.42 26.37
N ASN A 207 -25.97 -19.70 27.35
CA ASN A 207 -26.86 -18.56 27.12
C ASN A 207 -26.02 -17.34 26.72
N PRO A 208 -26.03 -16.90 25.45
CA PRO A 208 -25.12 -15.86 24.97
C PRO A 208 -25.27 -14.51 25.70
N ALA A 209 -26.43 -14.27 26.32
CA ALA A 209 -26.69 -13.07 27.09
C ALA A 209 -25.94 -13.07 28.44
N GLU A 210 -25.92 -14.21 29.15
CA GLU A 210 -25.21 -14.35 30.43
C GLU A 210 -23.69 -14.31 30.22
N ASP A 211 -23.18 -14.93 29.15
CA ASP A 211 -21.76 -14.85 28.79
C ASP A 211 -21.34 -13.43 28.43
N PHE A 212 -22.21 -12.66 27.77
CA PHE A 212 -21.96 -11.26 27.43
C PHE A 212 -21.96 -10.35 28.66
N GLU A 213 -22.88 -10.55 29.60
CA GLU A 213 -22.92 -9.80 30.86
C GLU A 213 -21.67 -10.07 31.71
N ALA A 214 -21.27 -11.34 31.85
CA ALA A 214 -20.03 -11.71 32.56
C ALA A 214 -18.77 -11.12 31.92
N ALA A 215 -18.70 -11.08 30.58
CA ALA A 215 -17.60 -10.44 29.86
C ALA A 215 -17.56 -8.92 30.08
N LEU A 216 -18.74 -8.28 30.13
CA LEU A 216 -18.86 -6.85 30.39
C LEU A 216 -18.42 -6.51 31.82
N GLU A 217 -18.85 -7.31 32.80
CA GLU A 217 -18.46 -7.18 34.21
C GLU A 217 -16.94 -7.31 34.37
N ALA A 218 -16.34 -8.33 33.75
CA ALA A 218 -14.89 -8.53 33.75
C ALA A 218 -14.13 -7.35 33.09
N GLU A 219 -14.64 -6.79 31.99
CA GLU A 219 -14.07 -5.59 31.37
C GLU A 219 -14.16 -4.36 32.28
N THR A 220 -15.29 -4.16 32.97
CA THR A 220 -15.45 -3.06 33.92
C THR A 220 -14.51 -3.19 35.11
N GLU A 221 -14.39 -4.38 35.69
CA GLU A 221 -13.43 -4.65 36.77
C GLU A 221 -11.99 -4.42 36.31
N ALA A 222 -11.64 -4.84 35.09
CA ALA A 222 -10.30 -4.61 34.53
C ALA A 222 -10.01 -3.11 34.30
N LYS A 223 -10.99 -2.35 33.80
CA LYS A 223 -10.88 -0.89 33.63
C LYS A 223 -10.77 -0.16 34.97
N GLU A 224 -11.53 -0.59 35.98
CA GLU A 224 -11.45 -0.04 37.33
C GLU A 224 -10.10 -0.33 37.99
N GLN A 225 -9.58 -1.55 37.84
CA GLN A 225 -8.26 -1.93 38.32
C GLN A 225 -7.14 -1.16 37.61
N GLN A 226 -7.23 -0.97 36.29
CA GLN A 226 -6.30 -0.12 35.54
C GLN A 226 -6.37 1.34 35.99
N ALA A 227 -7.57 1.91 36.14
CA ALA A 227 -7.74 3.29 36.59
C ALA A 227 -7.21 3.48 38.03
N ALA A 228 -7.43 2.51 38.91
CA ALA A 228 -6.89 2.51 40.27
C ALA A 228 -5.35 2.40 40.27
N ALA A 229 -4.76 1.57 39.41
CA ALA A 229 -3.32 1.47 39.25
C ALA A 229 -2.70 2.77 38.69
N GLU A 230 -3.36 3.42 37.73
CA GLU A 230 -2.93 4.71 37.16
C GLU A 230 -3.05 5.86 38.17
N GLN A 231 -4.07 5.83 39.03
CA GLN A 231 -4.24 6.77 40.14
C GLN A 231 -3.21 6.53 41.25
N ALA A 232 -2.87 5.27 41.54
CA ALA A 232 -1.81 4.93 42.49
C ALA A 232 -0.40 5.31 41.98
N ALA A 233 -0.17 5.22 40.65
CA ALA A 233 1.06 5.68 40.00
C ALA A 233 1.20 7.22 40.02
N LYS A 234 0.09 7.97 40.04
CA LYS A 234 0.05 9.41 40.29
C LYS A 234 0.08 9.70 41.80
N GLY A 235 1.21 9.39 42.45
CA GLY A 235 1.44 9.74 43.86
C GLY A 235 1.29 11.26 44.14
N PRO A 236 1.05 11.66 45.41
CA PRO A 236 0.74 13.05 45.75
C PRO A 236 1.93 13.96 45.43
N ARG A 237 1.71 14.99 44.60
CA ARG A 237 2.71 16.05 44.38
C ARG A 237 3.00 16.71 45.71
N ALA A 238 4.21 16.49 46.24
CA ALA A 238 4.66 17.09 47.49
C ALA A 238 4.47 18.61 47.42
N ARG A 239 3.70 19.14 48.37
CA ARG A 239 3.45 20.58 48.52
C ARG A 239 4.76 21.25 48.93
N TRP A 240 5.32 22.05 48.04
CA TRP A 240 6.54 22.81 48.30
C TRP A 240 6.26 23.84 49.41
N SER A 241 6.68 23.52 50.63
CA SER A 241 6.85 24.47 51.73
C SER A 241 8.34 24.58 51.98
N GLY A 242 8.92 25.73 51.65
CA GLY A 242 10.35 25.87 51.44
C GLY A 242 11.24 25.87 52.68
N SER A 243 12.54 25.81 52.42
CA SER A 243 13.45 26.90 52.74
C SER A 243 14.40 27.12 51.57
N MET A 244 14.57 28.38 51.23
CA MET A 244 15.58 28.90 50.32
C MET A 244 16.86 29.02 51.15
N PHE A 245 17.68 27.97 51.18
CA PHE A 245 19.11 27.86 51.60
C PHE A 245 19.38 26.47 52.19
N ASP A 246 20.60 25.96 51.90
CA ASP A 246 21.18 24.64 52.22
C ASP A 246 20.59 23.47 51.37
N ASP A 247 21.32 22.74 50.51
CA ASP A 247 22.69 22.24 50.60
C ASP A 247 23.40 22.17 49.23
N LEU A 248 24.69 22.50 49.24
CA LEU A 248 25.71 22.08 48.27
C LEU A 248 26.21 20.67 48.65
N ASP A 249 26.65 19.93 47.63
CA ASP A 249 27.43 18.68 47.65
C ASP A 249 26.70 17.35 47.95
N SER A 250 26.45 16.58 46.89
CA SER A 250 26.92 15.18 46.80
C SER A 250 26.80 14.63 45.36
N GLU A 251 27.95 14.26 44.80
CA GLU A 251 28.09 13.34 43.68
C GLU A 251 27.99 11.91 44.22
N ASP A 252 27.10 11.08 43.69
CA ASP A 252 27.42 9.73 43.15
C ASP A 252 26.18 8.85 42.88
N ALA A 253 26.37 7.98 41.89
CA ALA A 253 25.69 6.71 41.63
C ALA A 253 24.39 6.68 40.80
N ALA A 254 24.61 6.40 39.51
CA ALA A 254 23.87 5.50 38.63
C ALA A 254 22.87 4.52 39.28
N THR A 255 21.70 4.31 38.64
CA THR A 255 21.37 3.07 37.88
C THR A 255 19.89 3.00 37.46
N SER A 256 19.70 2.53 36.21
CA SER A 256 18.56 1.78 35.65
C SER A 256 17.13 2.39 35.64
N SER A 257 16.70 2.79 34.44
CA SER A 257 15.34 2.46 33.97
C SER A 257 15.35 1.05 33.37
N PRO A 258 14.40 0.18 33.74
CA PRO A 258 14.00 -0.91 32.86
C PRO A 258 12.52 -0.80 32.45
N ALA A 259 12.29 -1.26 31.22
CA ALA A 259 11.07 -1.91 30.74
C ALA A 259 9.90 -1.03 30.22
N GLU A 260 10.11 -0.41 29.05
CA GLU A 260 9.03 -0.23 28.04
C GLU A 260 9.29 -1.06 26.76
N GLY A 261 10.26 -1.97 26.77
CA GLY A 261 10.69 -2.72 25.58
C GLY A 261 10.24 -4.19 25.49
N GLN A 262 9.33 -4.66 26.35
CA GLN A 262 8.98 -6.10 26.41
C GLN A 262 7.56 -6.46 25.92
N ALA A 263 6.72 -5.46 25.59
CA ALA A 263 5.39 -5.74 25.03
C ALA A 263 5.39 -5.90 23.50
N GLU A 264 6.32 -5.25 22.77
CA GLU A 264 6.38 -5.35 21.30
C GLU A 264 7.09 -6.62 20.79
N LEU A 265 8.01 -7.20 21.58
CA LEU A 265 8.70 -8.45 21.20
C LEU A 265 7.81 -9.70 21.34
N ALA A 266 6.75 -9.66 22.15
CA ALA A 266 5.81 -10.77 22.28
C ALA A 266 4.80 -10.84 21.12
N ALA A 267 4.46 -9.70 20.50
CA ALA A 267 3.58 -9.65 19.34
C ALA A 267 4.29 -10.10 18.04
N ALA A 268 5.59 -9.82 17.90
CA ALA A 268 6.39 -10.29 16.77
C ALA A 268 6.64 -11.82 16.81
N ALA A 269 6.85 -12.39 18.00
CA ALA A 269 7.07 -13.83 18.17
C ALA A 269 5.80 -14.68 17.95
N ALA A 270 4.60 -14.11 18.11
CA ALA A 270 3.34 -14.79 17.81
C ALA A 270 3.07 -14.90 16.31
N PHE A 271 3.56 -13.95 15.50
CA PHE A 271 3.42 -13.94 14.04
C PHE A 271 4.34 -14.97 13.35
N GLU A 272 5.54 -15.20 13.88
CA GLU A 272 6.49 -16.19 13.34
C GLU A 272 6.08 -17.65 13.61
N ALA A 273 5.21 -17.90 14.61
CA ALA A 273 4.72 -19.25 14.91
C ALA A 273 3.56 -19.70 13.99
N GLU A 274 2.82 -18.76 13.39
CA GLU A 274 1.71 -19.06 12.48
C GLU A 274 2.19 -19.39 11.04
N GLU A 275 3.25 -18.74 10.55
CA GLU A 275 3.80 -18.99 9.19
C GLU A 275 4.43 -20.40 9.03
N ALA A 276 4.96 -20.98 10.11
CA ALA A 276 5.49 -22.35 10.07
C ALA A 276 4.39 -23.43 9.90
N GLY A 277 3.15 -23.12 10.28
CA GLY A 277 2.00 -24.00 10.11
C GLY A 277 1.33 -23.92 8.73
N GLU A 278 1.51 -22.81 8.01
CA GLU A 278 0.94 -22.60 6.67
C GLU A 278 1.73 -23.30 5.56
N GLY A 279 3.05 -23.47 5.72
CA GLY A 279 3.89 -24.19 4.76
C GLY A 279 3.46 -25.65 4.53
N MET A 280 3.19 -26.38 5.62
CA MET A 280 2.68 -27.77 5.56
C MET A 280 1.26 -27.85 5.00
N ARG A 281 0.38 -26.88 5.32
CA ARG A 281 -0.97 -26.82 4.74
C ARG A 281 -0.94 -26.57 3.23
N SER A 282 0.09 -25.89 2.70
CA SER A 282 0.21 -25.58 1.26
C SER A 282 0.59 -26.78 0.39
N GLU A 283 1.41 -27.72 0.88
CA GLU A 283 1.73 -28.97 0.18
C GLU A 283 0.53 -29.92 0.19
N GLU A 284 -0.13 -30.11 1.35
CA GLU A 284 -1.34 -30.93 1.44
C GLU A 284 -2.50 -30.38 0.59
N LEU A 285 -2.64 -29.04 0.51
CA LEU A 285 -3.62 -28.39 -0.37
C LEU A 285 -3.27 -28.53 -1.85
N ARG A 286 -1.98 -28.50 -2.22
CA ARG A 286 -1.52 -28.75 -3.59
C ARG A 286 -1.80 -30.19 -4.00
N ASP A 287 -1.46 -31.15 -3.15
CA ASP A 287 -1.69 -32.58 -3.41
C ASP A 287 -3.19 -32.89 -3.50
N ALA A 288 -4.01 -32.29 -2.63
CA ALA A 288 -5.47 -32.39 -2.70
C ALA A 288 -6.04 -31.75 -3.97
N TYR A 289 -5.48 -30.63 -4.43
CA TYR A 289 -5.90 -29.94 -5.64
C TYR A 289 -5.50 -30.71 -6.91
N GLU A 290 -4.30 -31.29 -6.94
CA GLU A 290 -3.82 -32.14 -8.04
C GLU A 290 -4.62 -33.43 -8.14
N ALA A 291 -4.93 -34.08 -7.01
CA ALA A 291 -5.80 -35.24 -6.96
C ALA A 291 -7.20 -34.93 -7.51
N LYS A 292 -7.75 -33.75 -7.17
CA LYS A 292 -9.05 -33.27 -7.67
C LYS A 292 -9.04 -32.95 -9.16
N LEU A 293 -7.92 -32.41 -9.67
CA LEU A 293 -7.72 -32.21 -11.11
C LEU A 293 -7.61 -33.53 -11.87
N GLU A 294 -6.95 -34.54 -11.32
CA GLU A 294 -6.92 -35.88 -11.91
C GLU A 294 -8.29 -36.56 -11.92
N GLU A 295 -9.08 -36.38 -10.86
CA GLU A 295 -10.45 -36.89 -10.78
C GLU A 295 -11.36 -36.21 -11.81
N LEU A 296 -11.27 -34.89 -11.96
CA LEU A 296 -11.98 -34.14 -13.00
C LEU A 296 -11.58 -34.56 -14.42
N LYS A 297 -10.30 -34.86 -14.66
CA LYS A 297 -9.81 -35.38 -15.96
C LYS A 297 -10.30 -36.79 -16.27
N LYS A 298 -10.52 -37.63 -15.25
CA LYS A 298 -11.03 -39.00 -15.39
C LYS A 298 -12.57 -39.05 -15.44
N THR A 299 -13.25 -37.98 -15.01
CA THR A 299 -14.71 -37.89 -15.03
C THR A 299 -15.19 -37.60 -16.46
N PRO A 300 -16.01 -38.45 -17.09
CA PRO A 300 -16.57 -38.15 -18.41
C PRO A 300 -17.46 -36.92 -18.30
N LEU A 301 -17.19 -35.91 -19.13
CA LEU A 301 -18.00 -34.69 -19.27
C LEU A 301 -19.43 -35.06 -19.67
N ARG A 302 -20.28 -35.30 -18.67
CA ARG A 302 -21.70 -35.53 -18.88
C ARG A 302 -22.35 -34.16 -18.95
N THR A 303 -22.52 -33.63 -20.16
CA THR A 303 -23.47 -32.53 -20.37
C THR A 303 -24.84 -33.04 -19.93
N VAL A 304 -25.36 -32.52 -18.83
CA VAL A 304 -26.75 -32.77 -18.45
C VAL A 304 -27.59 -32.19 -19.58
N ALA A 305 -28.27 -33.05 -20.34
CA ALA A 305 -29.22 -32.60 -21.34
C ALA A 305 -30.30 -31.78 -20.61
N PRO A 306 -30.60 -30.54 -21.03
CA PRO A 306 -31.63 -29.74 -20.37
C PRO A 306 -32.97 -30.47 -20.50
N GLU A 307 -33.68 -30.68 -19.39
CA GLU A 307 -35.05 -31.24 -19.33
C GLU A 307 -36.12 -30.25 -19.85
N LEU A 308 -35.76 -29.37 -20.79
CA LEU A 308 -36.67 -28.39 -21.37
C LEU A 308 -37.15 -28.91 -22.73
N PRO A 309 -38.46 -29.19 -22.90
CA PRO A 309 -38.98 -29.58 -24.19
C PRO A 309 -38.79 -28.43 -25.22
N PRO A 310 -38.40 -28.74 -26.46
CA PRO A 310 -38.08 -27.73 -27.45
C PRO A 310 -39.33 -26.93 -27.84
N ILE A 311 -39.17 -25.61 -27.95
CA ILE A 311 -40.21 -24.69 -28.44
C ILE A 311 -40.49 -25.03 -29.92
N PRO A 312 -41.76 -25.24 -30.32
CA PRO A 312 -42.08 -25.61 -31.70
C PRO A 312 -41.56 -24.56 -32.69
N GLY A 313 -40.76 -25.01 -33.67
CA GLY A 313 -40.16 -24.17 -34.70
C GLY A 313 -38.74 -23.66 -34.43
N LYS A 314 -38.08 -24.07 -33.33
CA LYS A 314 -36.67 -23.72 -33.06
C LYS A 314 -35.79 -24.95 -32.87
N THR A 315 -34.68 -25.00 -33.61
CA THR A 315 -33.63 -26.01 -33.47
C THR A 315 -32.53 -25.45 -32.57
N TYR A 316 -32.29 -26.08 -31.43
CA TYR A 316 -31.14 -25.71 -30.58
C TYR A 316 -29.87 -26.35 -31.16
N VAL A 317 -28.89 -25.52 -31.49
CA VAL A 317 -27.54 -25.96 -31.87
C VAL A 317 -26.64 -25.76 -30.66
N ASN A 318 -25.98 -26.82 -30.21
CA ASN A 318 -24.99 -26.75 -29.14
C ASN A 318 -23.75 -26.00 -29.67
N PRO A 319 -23.31 -24.90 -29.06
CA PRO A 319 -22.15 -24.13 -29.55
C PRO A 319 -20.80 -24.84 -29.36
N TRP A 320 -20.78 -26.04 -28.76
CA TRP A 320 -19.57 -26.83 -28.49
C TRP A 320 -19.56 -28.22 -29.14
N THR A 321 -20.35 -28.41 -30.22
CA THR A 321 -20.21 -29.54 -31.16
C THR A 321 -19.62 -29.06 -32.47
#